data_AF-D4CHZ8-F1
#
_entry.id   AF-D4CHZ8-F1
#
_cell.length_a   1.000
_cell.length_b   1.000
_cell.length_c   1.000
_cell.angle_alpha   90.00
_cell.angle_beta   90.00
_cell.angle_gamma   90.00
#
_symmetry.space_group_name_H-M   'P 1'
#
loop_
_entity.id
_entity.type
_entity.pdbx_description
1 polymer ?
#
loop_
_entity_poly.entity_id
_entity_poly.type
_entity_poly.pdbx_seq_one_letter_code
_entity_poly.pdbx_strand_id
1 'polypeptide(L)' 'MAKKPTEKQLYKLKNEWLGQFFEEVKPKEFYRAVFPEGSFERAGHFEDGKANGIITIVENDKANNRYSD' A
#
# COMPACT_ATOMS: atom_id res chain seq x y z
N MET A 1 5.62 -8.64 40.77
CA MET A 1 5.27 -7.61 39.77
C MET A 1 5.05 -8.29 38.43
N ALA A 2 3.97 -7.97 37.71
CA ALA A 2 3.74 -8.56 36.38
C ALA A 2 4.87 -8.14 35.42
N LYS A 3 5.37 -9.09 34.63
CA LYS A 3 6.44 -8.84 33.65
C LYS A 3 5.90 -7.95 32.53
N LYS A 4 6.62 -6.90 32.16
CA LYS A 4 6.21 -6.02 31.06
C LYS A 4 6.10 -6.83 29.75
N PRO A 5 5.09 -6.56 28.91
CA PRO A 5 4.96 -7.21 27.61
C PRO A 5 6.17 -6.90 26.72
N THR A 6 6.52 -7.83 25.84
CA THR A 6 7.54 -7.61 24.80
C THR A 6 6.99 -6.77 23.66
N GLU A 7 7.86 -6.17 22.85
CA GLU A 7 7.44 -5.42 21.65
C GLU A 7 6.58 -6.26 20.70
N LYS A 8 6.90 -7.55 20.53
CA LYS A 8 6.11 -8.47 19.71
C LYS A 8 4.69 -8.67 20.26
N GLN A 9 4.55 -8.73 21.58
CA GLN A 9 3.24 -8.83 22.23
C GLN A 9 2.46 -7.53 22.10
N LEU A 10 3.12 -6.37 22.28
CA LEU A 10 2.50 -5.06 22.09
C LEU A 10 2.04 -4.84 20.65
N TYR A 11 2.84 -5.27 19.67
CA TYR A 11 2.48 -5.20 18.25
C TYR A 11 1.20 -5.99 17.96
N LYS A 12 1.12 -7.23 18.46
CA LYS A 12 -0.07 -8.07 18.30
C LYS A 12 -1.30 -7.43 18.96
N LEU A 13 -1.18 -6.99 20.21
CA LEU A 13 -2.28 -6.36 20.95
C LEU A 13 -2.77 -5.07 20.25
N LYS A 14 -1.84 -4.26 19.74
CA LYS A 14 -2.16 -3.04 18.98
C LYS A 14 -2.98 -3.38 17.73
N ASN A 15 -2.55 -4.36 16.94
CA ASN A 15 -3.24 -4.73 15.70
C ASN A 15 -4.60 -5.39 15.98
N GLU A 16 -4.72 -6.22 17.01
CA GLU A 16 -6.01 -6.78 17.44
C GLU A 16 -6.98 -5.68 17.88
N TRP A 17 -6.50 -4.69 18.62
CA TRP A 17 -7.30 -3.53 19.04
C TRP A 17 -7.73 -2.69 17.82
N LEU A 18 -6.83 -2.39 16.90
CA LEU A 18 -7.16 -1.64 15.68
C LEU A 18 -8.21 -2.37 14.83
N GLY A 19 -8.11 -3.69 14.70
CA GLY A 19 -9.07 -4.50 13.94
C GLY A 19 -10.49 -4.54 14.51
N GLN A 20 -10.71 -4.07 15.75
CA GLN A 20 -12.06 -3.91 16.31
C GLN A 20 -12.78 -2.67 15.77
N PHE A 21 -12.03 -1.65 15.34
CA PHE A 21 -12.56 -0.34 14.98
C PHE A 21 -12.32 0.03 13.51
N PHE A 22 -11.34 -0.59 12.87
CA PHE A 22 -10.93 -0.26 11.51
C PHE A 22 -10.89 -1.51 10.64
N GLU A 23 -11.31 -1.34 9.39
CA GLU A 23 -11.13 -2.35 8.36
C GLU A 23 -9.67 -2.37 7.90
N GLU A 24 -9.13 -3.57 7.69
CA GLU A 24 -7.82 -3.72 7.07
C GLU A 24 -7.93 -3.35 5.59
N VAL A 25 -7.09 -2.41 5.16
CA VAL A 25 -6.99 -2.00 3.77
C VAL A 25 -5.62 -2.39 3.23
N LYS A 26 -5.60 -2.97 2.02
CA LYS A 26 -4.33 -3.29 1.36
C LYS A 26 -3.64 -1.98 0.95
N PRO A 27 -2.31 -1.87 1.05
CA PRO A 27 -1.59 -0.66 0.62
C PRO A 27 -1.98 -0.18 -0.80
N LYS A 28 -2.19 -1.11 -1.74
CA LYS A 28 -2.65 -0.79 -3.11
C LYS A 28 -3.99 -0.05 -3.09
N GLU A 29 -4.96 -0.56 -2.33
CA GLU A 29 -6.31 0.02 -2.25
C GLU A 29 -6.27 1.40 -1.59
N PHE A 30 -5.53 1.53 -0.48
CA PHE A 30 -5.34 2.81 0.21
C PHE A 30 -4.86 3.89 -0.73
N TYR A 31 -3.74 3.63 -1.41
CA TYR A 31 -3.13 4.66 -2.23
C TYR A 31 -3.89 4.90 -3.54
N ARG A 32 -4.61 3.91 -4.08
CA ARG A 32 -5.45 4.11 -5.28
C ARG A 32 -6.71 4.91 -4.99
N ALA A 33 -7.23 4.86 -3.77
CA ALA A 33 -8.30 5.76 -3.34
C ALA A 33 -7.84 7.24 -3.32
N VAL A 34 -6.57 7.50 -2.98
CA VAL A 34 -5.99 8.86 -2.95
C VAL A 34 -5.50 9.31 -4.33
N PHE A 35 -4.89 8.39 -5.08
CA PHE A 35 -4.29 8.62 -6.40
C PHE A 35 -4.83 7.59 -7.40
N PRO A 36 -5.96 7.91 -8.06
CA PRO A 36 -6.51 7.07 -9.12
C PRO A 36 -5.48 6.76 -10.21
N GLU A 37 -5.76 5.74 -11.00
CA GLU A 37 -4.91 5.42 -12.15
C GLU A 37 -4.74 6.64 -13.08
N GLY A 38 -3.52 6.85 -13.58
CA GLY A 38 -3.19 8.01 -14.40
C GLY A 38 -2.89 9.29 -13.61
N SER A 39 -3.01 9.30 -12.28
CA SER A 39 -2.73 10.50 -11.45
C SER A 39 -1.31 11.06 -11.62
N PHE A 40 -0.37 10.23 -12.08
CA PHE A 40 1.03 10.60 -12.29
C PHE A 40 1.41 10.74 -13.78
N GLU A 41 0.43 10.62 -14.68
CA GLU A 41 0.62 10.88 -16.10
C GLU A 41 0.61 12.38 -16.37
N ARG A 42 1.21 12.79 -17.50
CA ARG A 42 1.08 14.18 -17.95
C ARG A 42 -0.35 14.38 -18.43
N ALA A 43 -0.95 15.53 -18.11
CA ALA A 43 -2.30 15.85 -18.55
C ALA A 43 -2.43 15.70 -20.08
N GLY A 44 -3.32 14.81 -20.52
CA GLY A 44 -3.57 14.52 -21.93
C GLY A 44 -2.67 13.45 -22.58
N HIS A 45 -1.83 12.74 -21.82
CA HIS A 45 -0.91 11.71 -22.33
C HIS A 45 -1.06 10.37 -21.60
N PHE A 46 -2.15 9.65 -21.87
CA PHE A 46 -2.47 8.35 -21.25
C PHE A 46 -1.65 7.19 -21.83
N GLU A 47 -1.01 7.42 -22.97
CA GLU A 47 -0.14 6.47 -23.68
C GLU A 47 1.28 6.40 -23.09
N ASP A 48 1.66 7.35 -22.23
CA ASP A 48 3.00 7.42 -21.64
C ASP A 48 3.34 6.15 -20.83
N GLY A 49 2.32 5.39 -20.39
CA GLY A 49 2.49 4.10 -19.70
C GLY A 49 3.34 4.18 -18.44
N LYS A 50 3.45 5.38 -17.85
CA LYS A 50 4.40 5.64 -16.76
C LYS A 50 4.04 4.82 -15.53
N ALA A 51 5.07 4.29 -14.88
CA ALA A 51 4.90 3.63 -13.61
C ALA A 51 4.24 4.61 -12.60
N ASN A 52 3.10 4.22 -12.05
CA ASN A 52 2.45 4.93 -10.97
C ASN A 52 3.34 4.76 -9.73
N GLY A 53 4.01 5.83 -9.29
CA GLY A 53 5.01 5.83 -8.21
C GLY A 53 4.51 5.44 -6.81
N ILE A 54 3.31 4.86 -6.72
CA ILE A 54 2.66 4.37 -5.51
C ILE A 54 3.21 3.00 -5.09
N ILE A 55 3.25 2.06 -6.04
CA ILE A 55 3.81 0.71 -5.87
C ILE A 55 4.57 0.42 -7.16
N THR A 56 5.89 0.56 -7.09
CA THR A 56 6.79 0.13 -8.16
C THR A 56 7.24 -1.28 -7.84
N ILE A 57 6.85 -2.26 -8.65
CA ILE A 57 7.45 -3.58 -8.62
C ILE A 57 8.61 -3.56 -9.61
N VAL A 58 9.82 -3.82 -9.11
CA VAL A 58 11.00 -4.01 -9.96
C VAL A 58 11.13 -5.50 -10.22
N GLU A 59 10.78 -5.93 -11.42
CA GLU A 59 10.99 -7.30 -11.90
C GLU A 59 11.94 -7.23 -13.11
N ASN A 60 13.03 -8.02 -13.11
CA ASN A 60 14.04 -8.05 -14.18
C ASN A 60 14.58 -6.67 -14.58
N ASP A 61 14.92 -5.84 -13.59
CA ASP A 61 15.40 -4.45 -13.75
C ASP A 61 14.44 -3.52 -14.52
N LYS A 62 13.17 -3.89 -14.63
CA LYS A 62 12.12 -3.07 -15.22
C LYS A 62 11.05 -2.75 -14.18
N ALA A 63 10.83 -1.45 -13.98
CA ALA A 63 9.73 -0.93 -13.19
C ALA A 63 8.44 -1.07 -14.01
N ASN A 64 7.50 -1.91 -13.56
CA ASN A 64 6.22 -2.08 -14.23
C ASN A 64 5.06 -1.75 -13.29
N ASN A 65 3.99 -1.18 -13.84
CA ASN A 65 2.69 -1.15 -13.19
C ASN A 65 2.12 -2.58 -13.22
N ARG A 66 1.92 -3.21 -12.06
CA ARG A 66 1.22 -4.50 -12.04
C ARG A 66 -0.27 -4.26 -12.28
N TYR A 67 -0.69 -4.41 -13.54
CA TYR A 67 -2.05 -4.75 -13.92
C TYR A 67 -2.18 -6.26 -13.78
N SER A 68 -2.68 -6.70 -12.64
CA SER A 68 -3.23 -8.04 -12.53
C SER A 68 -4.41 -7.96 -11.58
N ASP A 69 -5.53 -8.41 -12.11
CA ASP A 69 -6.86 -8.48 -11.50
C ASP A 69 -6.85 -9.05 -10.07
#